data_AF-A0A946N9K2-F1
#
_entry.id   AF-A0A946N9K2-F1
#
_cell.length_a   1.000
_cell.length_b   1.000
_cell.length_c   1.000
_cell.angle_alpha   90.00
_cell.angle_beta   90.00
_cell.angle_gamma   90.00
#
_symmetry.space_group_name_H-M   'P 1'
#
loop_
_entity.id
_entity.type
_entity.pdbx_description
1 polymer ?
#
loop_
_entity_poly.entity_id
_entity_poly.type
_entity_poly.pdbx_seq_one_letter_code
_entity_poly.pdbx_strand_id
1 'polypeptide(L)'
;GSIGRIDSISTVFAFESVKGFDNLDITNLMELDVHILNSSSVDYSKNYDLRFLKLFELEYKTNERKYTKVAYDIIMHFCGNSNVYEFKQNSFGFNQNTLTPIFHYSDYELIPVN
;
A
#
# COMPACT_ATOMS: atom_id res chain seq x y z
N GLY A 1 -24.88 14.65 13.95
CA GLY A 1 -25.11 14.78 12.50
C GLY A 1 -24.25 13.73 11.83
N SER A 2 -24.87 12.81 11.10
CA SER A 2 -24.13 11.80 10.34
C SER A 2 -23.49 12.48 9.13
N ILE A 3 -22.21 12.20 8.88
CA ILE A 3 -21.51 12.56 7.63
C ILE A 3 -22.10 11.76 6.44
N GLY A 4 -22.96 10.77 6.71
CA GLY A 4 -23.57 9.81 5.78
C GLY A 4 -24.59 10.38 4.79
N ARG A 5 -24.34 11.59 4.26
CA ARG A 5 -24.98 12.05 3.03
C ARG A 5 -24.16 13.13 2.32
N ILE A 6 -22.85 12.90 2.19
CA ILE A 6 -22.14 13.46 1.03
C ILE A 6 -22.69 12.69 -0.17
N ASP A 7 -23.36 13.37 -1.11
CA ASP A 7 -23.69 12.78 -2.41
C ASP A 7 -22.41 12.15 -2.97
N SER A 8 -22.46 10.83 -3.22
CA SER A 8 -21.34 9.92 -3.45
C SER A 8 -20.63 10.15 -4.80
N ILE A 9 -20.09 11.35 -5.01
CA ILE A 9 -19.24 11.74 -6.14
C ILE A 9 -17.81 12.09 -5.71
N SER A 10 -17.51 12.04 -4.40
CA SER A 10 -16.20 12.40 -3.88
C SER A 10 -15.42 11.14 -3.49
N THR A 11 -14.25 10.97 -4.11
CA THR A 11 -13.26 9.95 -3.72
C THR A 11 -12.25 10.56 -2.75
N VAL A 12 -12.00 9.89 -1.63
CA VAL A 12 -11.06 10.36 -0.60
C VAL A 12 -9.77 9.54 -0.66
N PHE A 13 -8.62 10.20 -0.83
CA PHE A 13 -7.32 9.52 -0.74
C PHE A 13 -6.73 9.65 0.66
N ALA A 14 -6.26 8.53 1.22
CA ALA A 14 -5.69 8.48 2.55
C ALA A 14 -4.51 7.50 2.65
N PHE A 15 -3.68 7.69 3.68
CA PHE A 15 -2.68 6.69 4.08
C PHE A 15 -3.30 5.64 5.00
N GLU A 16 -2.64 4.50 5.15
CA GLU A 16 -3.09 3.40 6.02
C GLU A 16 -3.40 3.80 7.47
N SER A 17 -2.85 4.91 7.96
CA SER A 17 -3.15 5.46 9.28
C SER A 17 -4.64 5.77 9.48
N VAL A 18 -5.41 5.93 8.39
CA VAL A 18 -6.87 6.14 8.46
C VAL A 18 -7.59 4.99 9.16
N LYS A 19 -7.03 3.78 9.10
CA LYS A 19 -7.58 2.58 9.77
C LYS A 19 -7.40 2.60 11.29
N GLY A 20 -6.62 3.55 11.82
CA GLY A 20 -6.34 3.67 13.25
C GLY A 20 -7.22 4.70 13.97
N PHE A 21 -8.18 5.34 13.29
CA PHE A 21 -9.11 6.25 13.94
C PHE A 21 -10.30 5.47 14.51
N ASP A 22 -10.48 5.52 15.84
CA ASP A 22 -11.56 4.81 16.54
C ASP A 22 -12.97 5.18 16.05
N ASN A 23 -13.12 6.36 15.45
CA ASN A 23 -14.39 6.89 14.96
C ASN A 23 -14.65 6.59 13.47
N LEU A 24 -13.78 5.83 12.80
CA LEU A 24 -13.93 5.43 11.40
C LEU A 24 -14.01 3.91 11.32
N ASP A 25 -15.23 3.39 11.21
CA ASP A 25 -15.44 1.98 10.94
C ASP A 25 -15.41 1.68 9.42
N ILE A 26 -15.44 0.39 9.06
CA ILE A 26 -15.41 -0.05 7.66
C ILE A 26 -16.61 0.52 6.89
N THR A 27 -17.77 0.69 7.53
CA THR A 27 -18.96 1.28 6.91
C THR A 27 -18.69 2.74 6.54
N ASN A 28 -18.08 3.54 7.42
CA ASN A 28 -17.69 4.91 7.10
C ASN A 28 -16.67 4.97 5.96
N LEU A 29 -15.70 4.05 5.93
CA LEU A 29 -14.70 3.99 4.87
C LEU A 29 -15.31 3.65 3.50
N MET A 30 -16.34 2.78 3.48
CA MET A 30 -17.10 2.46 2.26
C MET A 30 -17.99 3.63 1.82
N GLU A 31 -18.74 4.24 2.74
CA GLU A 31 -19.64 5.38 2.44
C GLU A 31 -18.89 6.59 1.85
N LEU A 32 -17.62 6.76 2.23
CA LEU A 32 -16.74 7.84 1.77
C LEU A 32 -15.84 7.47 0.58
N ASP A 33 -15.95 6.24 0.05
CA ASP A 33 -15.09 5.72 -1.03
C ASP A 33 -13.59 5.99 -0.78
N VAL A 34 -13.11 5.57 0.39
CA VAL A 34 -11.74 5.87 0.82
C VAL A 34 -10.73 4.98 0.10
N HIS A 35 -9.91 5.61 -0.72
CA HIS A 35 -8.77 5.04 -1.42
C HIS A 35 -7.52 5.10 -0.55
N ILE A 36 -7.12 3.96 -0.02
CA ILE A 36 -6.01 3.78 0.91
C ILE A 36 -4.76 3.38 0.13
N LEU A 37 -3.75 4.24 0.18
CA LEU A 37 -2.42 3.98 -0.38
C LEU A 37 -1.70 2.95 0.50
N ASN A 38 -1.26 1.84 -0.11
CA ASN A 38 -0.49 0.80 0.57
C ASN A 38 0.88 0.63 -0.07
N SER A 39 1.88 1.29 0.52
CA SER A 39 3.27 1.24 0.05
C SER A 39 4.11 0.16 0.72
N SER A 40 3.59 -0.52 1.73
CA SER A 40 4.35 -1.46 2.57
C SER A 40 3.85 -2.91 2.52
N SER A 41 2.80 -3.21 1.76
CA SER A 41 2.29 -4.57 1.65
C SER A 41 3.26 -5.53 0.98
N VAL A 42 3.22 -6.76 1.48
CA VAL A 42 3.72 -7.93 0.79
C VAL A 42 2.66 -8.41 -0.19
N ASP A 43 3.03 -8.57 -1.46
CA ASP A 43 2.21 -9.18 -2.50
C ASP A 43 2.49 -10.70 -2.54
N TYR A 44 1.64 -11.47 -1.88
CA TYR A 44 1.75 -12.94 -1.81
C TYR A 44 1.57 -13.63 -3.17
N SER A 45 1.14 -12.92 -4.22
CA SER A 45 1.10 -13.48 -5.58
C SER A 45 2.46 -13.42 -6.29
N LYS A 46 3.40 -12.61 -5.80
CA LYS A 46 4.71 -12.40 -6.43
C LYS A 46 5.77 -13.31 -5.82
N ASN A 47 6.44 -14.09 -6.66
CA ASN A 47 7.58 -14.92 -6.26
C ASN A 47 8.73 -14.13 -5.62
N TYR A 48 8.94 -12.87 -6.02
CA TYR A 48 9.94 -11.98 -5.42
C TYR A 48 9.65 -11.74 -3.93
N ASP A 49 8.39 -11.42 -3.61
CA ASP A 49 7.94 -11.14 -2.25
C ASP A 49 7.93 -12.40 -1.38
N LEU A 50 7.44 -13.52 -1.92
CA LEU A 50 7.49 -14.81 -1.22
C LEU A 50 8.93 -15.24 -0.90
N ARG A 51 9.87 -14.99 -1.81
CA ARG A 51 11.29 -15.28 -1.60
C ARG A 51 11.89 -14.38 -0.52
N PHE A 52 11.55 -13.09 -0.52
CA PHE A 52 11.94 -12.17 0.54
C PHE A 52 11.49 -12.68 1.91
N LEU A 53 10.20 -13.01 2.08
CA LEU A 53 9.65 -13.50 3.35
C LEU A 53 10.41 -14.72 3.86
N LYS A 54 10.57 -15.74 3.00
CA LYS A 54 11.26 -16.98 3.36
C LYS A 54 12.70 -16.74 3.78
N LEU A 55 13.44 -15.89 3.05
CA LEU A 55 14.84 -15.61 3.38
C LEU A 55 14.95 -14.77 4.65
N PHE A 56 14.05 -13.80 4.84
CA PHE A 56 14.01 -12.97 6.05
C PHE A 56 13.78 -13.82 7.31
N GLU A 57 12.78 -14.70 7.27
CA GLU A 57 12.48 -15.60 8.38
C GLU A 57 13.65 -16.55 8.68
N LEU A 58 14.27 -17.11 7.64
CA LEU A 58 15.42 -18.00 7.79
C LEU A 58 16.63 -17.31 8.42
N GLU A 59 16.93 -16.07 8.03
CA GLU A 59 18.08 -15.32 8.51
C GLU A 59 17.86 -14.78 9.93
N TYR A 60 16.73 -14.10 10.16
CA TYR A 60 16.49 -13.35 11.39
C TYR A 60 15.67 -14.11 12.43
N LYS A 61 15.15 -15.30 12.09
CA LYS A 61 14.29 -16.13 12.96
C LYS A 61 13.06 -15.37 13.49
N THR A 62 12.53 -14.46 12.68
CA THR A 62 11.34 -13.65 12.98
C THR A 62 10.63 -13.26 11.68
N ASN A 63 9.36 -12.88 11.78
CA ASN A 63 8.61 -12.25 10.70
C ASN A 63 9.06 -10.80 10.48
N GLU A 64 8.83 -10.32 9.27
CA GLU A 64 9.05 -8.94 8.86
C GLU A 64 8.06 -7.98 9.58
N ARG A 65 8.55 -6.78 9.90
CA ARG A 65 7.69 -5.67 10.35
C ARG A 65 7.28 -4.79 9.18
N LYS A 66 6.26 -3.96 9.38
CA LYS A 66 5.66 -3.04 8.41
C LYS A 66 6.64 -2.41 7.39
N TYR A 67 7.77 -1.84 7.84
CA TYR A 67 8.69 -1.12 6.94
C TYR A 67 9.89 -1.95 6.44
N THR A 68 9.99 -3.20 6.89
CA THR A 68 11.14 -4.08 6.61
C THR A 68 11.27 -4.34 5.11
N LYS A 69 10.15 -4.71 4.47
CA LYS A 69 10.11 -4.97 3.03
C LYS A 69 10.46 -3.72 2.24
N VAL A 70 9.89 -2.57 2.61
CA VAL A 70 10.18 -1.29 1.94
C VAL A 70 11.67 -0.97 2.00
N ALA A 71 12.29 -1.11 3.17
CA ALA A 71 13.72 -0.88 3.32
C ALA A 71 14.55 -1.87 2.47
N TYR A 72 14.16 -3.14 2.47
CA TYR A 72 14.78 -4.17 1.64
C TYR A 72 14.68 -3.85 0.14
N ASP A 73 13.49 -3.50 -0.34
CA ASP A 73 13.20 -3.17 -1.73
C ASP A 73 14.02 -1.95 -2.20
N ILE A 74 14.15 -0.91 -1.37
CA ILE A 74 15.00 0.26 -1.65
C ILE A 74 16.47 -0.17 -1.82
N ILE A 75 17.00 -0.97 -0.89
CA ILE A 75 18.38 -1.45 -0.97
C ILE A 75 18.58 -2.31 -2.22
N MET A 76 17.67 -3.24 -2.48
CA MET A 76 17.75 -4.14 -3.64
C MET A 76 17.65 -3.40 -4.97
N HIS A 77 16.91 -2.28 -5.01
CA HIS A 77 16.79 -1.45 -6.20
C HIS A 77 18.03 -0.59 -6.45
N PHE A 78 18.50 0.15 -5.45
CA PHE A 78 19.58 1.12 -5.64
C PHE A 78 20.98 0.53 -5.47
N CYS A 79 21.12 -0.50 -4.64
CA CYS A 79 22.41 -1.12 -4.33
C CYS A 79 22.53 -2.55 -4.88
N GLY A 80 21.42 -3.15 -5.31
CA GLY A 80 21.39 -4.48 -5.92
C GLY A 80 21.20 -4.43 -7.43
N ASN A 81 20.99 -5.62 -8.02
CA ASN A 81 20.66 -5.79 -9.43
C ASN A 81 19.16 -6.08 -9.66
N SER A 82 18.29 -5.64 -8.74
CA SER A 82 16.85 -5.90 -8.81
C SER A 82 16.08 -4.69 -9.33
N ASN A 83 15.32 -4.85 -10.40
CA ASN A 83 14.41 -3.81 -10.88
C ASN A 83 13.09 -3.84 -10.09
N VAL A 84 13.14 -3.46 -8.81
CA VAL A 84 11.98 -3.49 -7.91
C VAL A 84 10.99 -2.35 -8.19
N TYR A 85 11.49 -1.14 -8.44
CA TYR A 85 10.68 0.03 -8.74
C TYR A 85 10.70 0.38 -10.23
N GLU A 86 9.55 0.84 -10.74
CA GLU A 86 9.43 1.42 -12.07
C GLU A 86 9.33 2.94 -11.93
N PHE A 87 10.44 3.62 -12.18
CA PHE A 87 10.49 5.07 -12.15
C PHE A 87 10.10 5.67 -13.50
N LYS A 88 9.21 6.68 -13.46
CA LYS A 88 8.85 7.48 -14.63
C LYS A 88 9.29 8.92 -14.44
N GLN A 89 9.88 9.51 -15.47
CA GLN A 89 10.24 10.91 -15.45
C GLN A 89 8.98 11.77 -15.53
N ASN A 90 8.86 12.76 -14.66
CA ASN A 90 7.76 13.71 -14.69
C ASN A 90 8.11 14.97 -15.50
N SER A 91 7.13 15.87 -15.64
CA SER A 91 7.26 17.16 -16.34
C SER A 91 8.32 18.09 -15.75
N PHE A 92 8.74 17.87 -14.50
CA PHE A 92 9.78 18.64 -13.81
C PHE A 92 11.18 18.01 -13.96
N GLY A 93 11.31 16.92 -14.72
CA GLY A 93 12.59 16.31 -15.07
C GLY A 93 13.12 15.30 -14.05
N PHE A 94 12.41 15.00 -12.97
CA PHE A 94 12.82 13.98 -11.99
C PHE A 94 12.01 12.69 -12.12
N ASN A 95 12.67 11.59 -11.75
CA ASN A 95 12.11 10.25 -11.78
C ASN A 95 11.30 9.99 -10.50
N GLN A 96 10.04 9.59 -10.66
CA GLN A 96 9.14 9.24 -9.56
C GLN A 96 8.63 7.81 -9.72
N ASN A 97 8.58 7.06 -8.61
CA ASN A 97 7.89 5.78 -8.59
C ASN A 97 6.38 6.07 -8.53
N THR A 98 5.64 5.73 -9.57
CA THR A 98 4.19 5.94 -9.64
C THR A 98 3.40 4.70 -9.28
N LEU A 99 4.07 3.56 -9.03
CA LEU A 99 3.43 2.30 -8.70
C LEU A 99 3.32 2.17 -7.19
N THR A 100 2.17 2.56 -6.65
CA THR A 100 1.76 2.26 -5.28
C THR A 100 0.37 1.64 -5.34
N PRO A 101 0.19 0.39 -4.84
CA PRO A 101 -1.12 -0.21 -4.72
C PRO A 101 -2.09 0.69 -3.95
N ILE A 102 -3.28 0.87 -4.53
CA ILE A 102 -4.39 1.59 -3.91
C ILE A 102 -5.48 0.57 -3.63
N PHE A 103 -6.08 0.65 -2.44
CA PHE A 103 -7.15 -0.24 -2.04
C PHE A 103 -8.33 0.56 -1.52
N HIS A 104 -9.54 0.05 -1.69
CA HIS A 104 -10.73 0.58 -1.04
C HIS A 104 -11.57 -0.55 -0.45
N TYR A 105 -12.51 -0.20 0.43
CA TYR A 105 -13.45 -1.20 0.96
C TYR A 105 -14.67 -1.31 0.05
N SER A 106 -15.08 -2.55 -0.25
CA SER A 106 -16.33 -2.89 -0.92
C SER A 106 -16.87 -4.16 -0.29
N ASP A 107 -18.16 -4.19 0.07
CA ASP A 107 -18.78 -5.33 0.75
C ASP A 107 -17.99 -5.83 1.98
N TYR A 108 -17.45 -4.89 2.76
CA TYR A 108 -16.60 -5.14 3.94
C TYR A 108 -15.25 -5.83 3.65
N GLU A 109 -14.87 -5.98 2.38
CA GLU A 109 -13.58 -6.52 1.95
C GLU A 109 -12.69 -5.40 1.40
N LEU A 110 -11.37 -5.51 1.62
CA LEU A 110 -10.39 -4.58 1.08
C LEU A 110 -9.91 -5.07 -0.28
N ILE A 111 -10.27 -4.38 -1.36
CA ILE A 111 -9.96 -4.78 -2.73
C ILE A 111 -9.08 -3.73 -3.45
N PRO A 112 -8.23 -4.14 -4.40
CA PRO A 112 -7.40 -3.20 -5.14
C PRO A 112 -8.24 -2.32 -6.08
N VAL A 113 -7.82 -1.05 -6.21
CA VAL A 113 -8.36 -0.09 -7.17
C VAL A 113 -7.51 -0.16 -8.44
N ASN A 114 -8.16 -0.37 -9.60
CA ASN A 114 -7.51 -0.47 -10.90
C ASN A 114 -7.26 0.91 -11.54
#